data_AF-A0A350ADR1-F1
#
_entry.id   AF-A0A350ADR1-F1
#
_cell.length_a   1.000
_cell.length_b   1.000
_cell.length_c   1.000
_cell.angle_alpha   90.00
_cell.angle_beta   90.00
_cell.angle_gamma   90.00
#
_symmetry.space_group_name_H-M   'P 1'
#
loop_
_entity.id
_entity.type
_entity.pdbx_description
1 polymer ?
#
loop_
_entity_poly.entity_id
_entity_poly.type
_entity_poly.pdbx_seq_one_letter_code
_entity_poly.pdbx_strand_id
1 'polypeptide(L)'
;MFTAILSAIPLWVFPLLFGLIWLGTRAARDRTVSPWLVYTLPLLGLLSLFRALGLTEANIALIALFVSYLAGTGLGYRMQPRWIVARSAGRVHLRGEWVTMTTILGLFTLNFATG
;
A
#
# COMPACT_ATOMS: atom_id res chain seq x y z
N MET A 1 12.06 17.89 25.57
CA MET A 1 11.96 16.49 25.10
C MET A 1 11.41 16.39 23.68
N PHE A 2 10.27 17.02 23.35
CA PHE A 2 9.69 16.96 21.98
C PHE A 2 10.60 17.56 20.89
N THR A 3 11.31 18.65 21.20
CA THR A 3 12.26 19.29 20.29
C THR A 3 13.47 18.40 19.97
N ALA A 4 13.99 17.66 20.94
CA ALA A 4 15.12 16.75 20.74
C ALA A 4 14.75 15.56 19.81
N ILE A 5 13.52 15.06 19.91
CA ILE A 5 12.99 14.03 19.01
C ILE A 5 12.91 14.58 17.58
N LEU A 6 12.31 15.78 17.40
CA LEU A 6 12.21 16.42 16.09
C LEU A 6 13.58 16.71 15.46
N SER A 7 14.59 17.05 16.26
CA SER A 7 15.97 17.24 15.79
C SER A 7 16.66 15.96 15.35
N ALA A 8 16.22 14.79 15.82
CA ALA A 8 16.74 13.48 15.39
C ALA A 8 16.09 12.97 14.10
N ILE A 9 14.94 13.54 13.69
CA ILE A 9 14.24 13.14 12.46
C ILE A 9 14.90 13.86 11.28
N PRO A 10 15.35 13.12 10.25
CA PRO A 10 15.86 13.75 9.04
C PRO A 10 14.83 14.68 8.39
N LEU A 11 15.24 15.90 8.01
CA LEU A 11 14.34 16.91 7.45
C LEU A 11 13.60 16.44 6.19
N TRP A 12 14.16 15.51 5.42
CA TRP A 12 13.55 14.97 4.20
C TRP A 12 12.29 14.11 4.46
N VAL A 13 12.11 13.63 5.69
CA VAL A 13 10.94 12.82 6.09
C VAL A 13 9.65 13.63 5.98
N PHE A 14 9.69 14.94 6.28
CA PHE A 14 8.51 15.79 6.24
C PHE A 14 7.97 16.00 4.81
N PRO A 15 8.79 16.43 3.81
CA PRO A 15 8.35 16.46 2.42
C PRO A 15 7.78 15.14 1.92
N LEU A 16 8.41 14.02 2.29
CA LEU A 16 7.92 12.69 1.93
C LEU A 16 6.53 12.43 2.53
N LEU A 17 6.35 12.67 3.84
CA LEU A 17 5.06 12.53 4.52
C LEU A 17 3.98 13.38 3.87
N PHE A 18 4.26 14.66 3.59
CA PHE A 18 3.32 15.55 2.91
C PHE A 18 2.96 15.05 1.51
N GLY A 19 3.95 14.57 0.74
CA GLY A 19 3.72 13.96 -0.57
C GLY A 19 2.83 12.72 -0.52
N LEU A 20 3.01 11.86 0.49
CA LEU A 20 2.19 10.67 0.69
C LEU A 20 0.76 11.01 1.11
N ILE A 21 0.56 12.00 1.98
CA ILE A 21 -0.78 12.50 2.35
C ILE A 21 -1.48 13.08 1.12
N TRP A 22 -0.78 13.88 0.32
CA TRP A 22 -1.32 14.43 -0.93
C TRP A 22 -1.70 13.33 -1.92
N LEU A 23 -0.86 12.30 -2.06
CA LEU A 23 -1.15 11.14 -2.92
C LEU A 23 -2.35 10.34 -2.40
N GLY A 24 -2.43 10.11 -1.09
CA GLY A 24 -3.54 9.39 -0.44
C GLY A 24 -4.87 10.12 -0.60
N THR A 25 -4.88 11.44 -0.41
CA THR A 25 -6.08 12.26 -0.63
C THR A 25 -6.52 12.31 -2.09
N ARG A 26 -5.57 12.23 -3.05
CA ARG A 26 -5.89 12.07 -4.47
C ARG A 26 -6.49 10.70 -4.78
N ALA A 27 -6.04 9.64 -4.10
CA ALA A 27 -6.59 8.29 -4.22
C ALA A 27 -7.98 8.14 -3.60
N ALA A 28 -8.33 9.01 -2.64
CA ALA A 28 -9.67 9.09 -2.04
C ALA A 28 -10.72 9.73 -2.95
N ARG A 29 -10.35 10.22 -4.14
CA ARG A 29 -11.26 10.74 -5.16
C ARG A 29 -11.59 9.67 -6.19
N ASP A 30 -12.79 9.74 -6.75
CA ASP A 30 -13.22 8.84 -7.82
C ASP A 30 -12.29 8.95 -9.03
N ARG A 31 -11.88 7.80 -9.58
CA ARG A 31 -10.94 7.74 -10.70
C ARG A 31 -11.33 6.69 -11.71
N THR A 32 -10.99 6.95 -12.96
CA THR A 32 -11.10 5.98 -14.05
C THR A 32 -9.73 5.38 -14.32
N VAL A 33 -9.63 4.05 -14.27
CA VAL A 33 -8.37 3.35 -14.55
C VAL A 33 -8.60 2.19 -15.51
N SER A 34 -7.53 1.76 -16.17
CA SER A 34 -7.54 0.55 -16.98
C SER A 34 -7.71 -0.68 -16.08
N PRO A 35 -8.55 -1.66 -16.47
CA PRO A 35 -8.70 -2.93 -15.75
C PRO A 35 -7.36 -3.66 -15.53
N TRP A 36 -6.43 -3.53 -16.49
CA TRP A 36 -5.12 -4.16 -16.42
C TRP A 36 -4.32 -3.72 -15.20
N LEU A 37 -4.38 -2.43 -14.85
CA LEU A 37 -3.68 -1.91 -13.67
C LEU A 37 -4.18 -2.61 -12.40
N VAL A 38 -5.48 -2.86 -12.30
CA VAL A 38 -6.08 -3.50 -11.13
C VAL A 38 -5.65 -4.97 -11.02
N TYR A 39 -5.57 -5.68 -12.14
CA TYR A 39 -5.12 -7.08 -12.16
C TYR A 39 -3.61 -7.24 -11.93
N THR A 40 -2.80 -6.21 -12.21
CA THR A 40 -1.35 -6.26 -11.95
C THR A 40 -0.97 -5.81 -10.55
N LEU A 41 -1.85 -5.14 -9.78
CA LEU A 41 -1.57 -4.73 -8.40
C LEU A 41 -1.08 -5.88 -7.51
N PRO A 42 -1.66 -7.10 -7.54
CA PRO A 42 -1.14 -8.23 -6.76
C PRO A 42 0.32 -8.57 -7.08
N LEU A 43 0.80 -8.32 -8.30
CA LEU A 43 2.19 -8.59 -8.68
C LEU A 43 3.18 -7.71 -7.90
N LEU A 44 2.76 -6.52 -7.46
CA LEU A 44 3.60 -5.65 -6.63
C LEU A 44 3.95 -6.29 -5.28
N GLY A 45 3.09 -7.17 -4.75
CA GLY A 45 3.40 -7.91 -3.53
C GLY A 45 4.58 -8.87 -3.68
N LEU A 46 4.93 -9.28 -4.91
CA LEU A 46 6.11 -10.10 -5.18
C LEU A 46 7.42 -9.35 -4.90
N LEU A 47 7.40 -8.01 -4.90
CA LEU A 47 8.57 -7.20 -4.52
C LEU A 47 9.01 -7.46 -3.08
N SER A 48 8.08 -7.90 -2.22
CA SER A 48 8.37 -8.27 -0.83
C SER A 48 9.14 -9.60 -0.71
N LEU A 49 9.20 -10.43 -1.75
CA LEU A 49 9.94 -11.70 -1.73
C LEU A 49 11.43 -11.48 -1.47
N PHE A 50 12.03 -10.49 -2.14
CA PHE A 50 13.45 -10.19 -1.95
C PHE A 50 13.77 -9.77 -0.51
N ARG A 51 12.85 -9.07 0.14
CA ARG A 51 12.99 -8.69 1.56
C ARG A 51 12.86 -9.91 2.47
N ALA A 52 11.88 -10.78 2.21
CA ALA A 52 11.68 -11.98 3.02
C ALA A 52 12.89 -12.94 2.94
N LEU A 53 13.51 -13.08 1.76
CA LEU A 53 14.70 -13.91 1.55
C LEU A 53 15.95 -13.35 2.25
N GLY A 54 16.01 -12.05 2.51
CA GLY A 54 17.13 -11.40 3.19
C GLY A 54 17.08 -11.47 4.72
N LEU A 55 15.99 -11.99 5.30
CA LEU A 55 15.84 -12.10 6.76
C LEU A 55 16.56 -13.35 7.28
N THR A 56 17.09 -13.26 8.51
CA THR A 56 17.76 -14.37 9.21
C THR A 56 16.87 -15.63 9.26
N GLU A 57 15.57 -15.45 9.53
CA GLU A 57 14.58 -16.52 9.57
C GLU A 57 13.73 -16.55 8.29
N ALA A 58 14.39 -16.72 7.13
CA ALA A 58 13.76 -16.65 5.82
C ALA A 58 12.54 -17.58 5.67
N ASN A 59 12.58 -18.79 6.24
CA ASN A 59 11.48 -19.75 6.15
C ASN A 59 10.20 -19.24 6.81
N ILE A 60 10.31 -18.68 8.02
CA ILE A 60 9.16 -18.11 8.75
C ILE A 60 8.64 -16.88 8.00
N ALA A 61 9.55 -16.02 7.52
CA ALA A 61 9.20 -14.84 6.75
C ALA A 61 8.46 -15.17 5.45
N LEU A 62 8.90 -16.21 4.72
CA LEU A 62 8.25 -16.66 3.50
C LEU A 62 6.86 -17.24 3.76
N ILE A 63 6.68 -18.02 4.83
CA ILE A 63 5.36 -18.53 5.22
C ILE A 63 4.43 -17.37 5.59
N ALA A 64 4.89 -16.44 6.43
CA ALA A 64 4.13 -15.26 6.80
C ALA A 64 3.74 -14.43 5.57
N LEU A 65 4.69 -14.17 4.67
CA LEU A 65 4.45 -13.48 3.42
C LEU A 65 3.42 -14.20 2.55
N PHE A 66 3.54 -15.52 2.38
CA PHE A 66 2.61 -16.32 1.58
C PHE A 66 1.19 -16.27 2.13
N VAL A 67 1.03 -16.46 3.45
CA VAL A 67 -0.28 -16.41 4.12
C VAL A 67 -0.89 -15.01 4.01
N SER A 68 -0.12 -13.96 4.29
CA SER A 68 -0.59 -12.57 4.15
C SER A 68 -0.92 -12.21 2.70
N TYR A 69 -0.15 -12.72 1.73
CA TYR A 69 -0.38 -12.48 0.30
C TYR A 69 -1.67 -13.13 -0.19
N LEU A 70 -1.91 -14.40 0.18
CA LEU A 70 -3.15 -15.09 -0.14
C LEU A 70 -4.35 -14.42 0.52
N ALA A 71 -4.25 -14.08 1.81
CA ALA A 71 -5.31 -13.40 2.54
C ALA A 71 -5.61 -12.02 1.94
N GLY A 72 -4.57 -11.22 1.68
CA GLY A 72 -4.71 -9.88 1.09
C GLY A 72 -5.30 -9.90 -0.30
N THR A 73 -4.86 -10.82 -1.16
CA THR A 73 -5.40 -10.99 -2.52
C THR A 73 -6.85 -11.47 -2.49
N GLY A 74 -7.16 -12.44 -1.62
CA GLY A 74 -8.53 -12.95 -1.47
C GLY A 74 -9.51 -11.92 -0.90
N LEU A 75 -9.08 -11.15 0.11
CA LEU A 75 -9.86 -10.04 0.66
C LEU A 75 -10.04 -8.93 -0.36
N GLY A 76 -8.97 -8.54 -1.06
CA GLY A 76 -9.00 -7.57 -2.14
C GLY A 76 -9.97 -7.97 -3.25
N TYR A 77 -9.91 -9.22 -3.70
CA TYR A 77 -10.84 -9.77 -4.69
C TYR A 77 -12.30 -9.73 -4.22
N ARG A 78 -12.56 -10.07 -2.95
CA ARG A 78 -13.91 -10.00 -2.37
C ARG A 78 -14.44 -8.58 -2.20
N MET A 79 -13.57 -7.61 -1.94
CA MET A 79 -13.94 -6.20 -1.76
C MET A 79 -14.02 -5.44 -3.09
N GLN A 80 -13.37 -5.93 -4.13
CA GLN A 80 -13.35 -5.33 -5.47
C GLN A 80 -14.74 -4.99 -6.05
N PRO A 81 -15.79 -5.83 -5.93
CA PRO A 81 -17.13 -5.52 -6.45
C PRO A 81 -17.77 -4.31 -5.76
N ARG A 82 -17.41 -4.01 -4.51
CA ARG A 82 -17.92 -2.83 -3.78
C ARG A 82 -17.30 -1.52 -4.26
N TRP A 83 -16.17 -1.59 -4.98
CA TRP A 83 -15.43 -0.42 -5.46
C TRP A 83 -15.55 -0.19 -6.96
N ILE A 84 -15.97 -1.20 -7.73
CA ILE A 84 -16.25 -1.06 -9.17
C ILE A 84 -17.68 -0.52 -9.35
N VAL A 85 -17.79 0.78 -9.56
CA VAL A 85 -19.08 1.48 -9.70
C VAL A 85 -19.71 1.21 -11.07
N ALA A 86 -18.89 1.09 -12.11
CA ALA A 86 -19.31 0.75 -13.46
C ALA A 86 -18.14 0.19 -14.28
N ARG A 87 -18.41 -0.80 -15.13
CA ARG A 87 -17.51 -1.24 -16.22
C ARG A 87 -18.10 -0.74 -17.53
N SER A 88 -17.44 0.23 -18.15
CA SER A 88 -17.79 0.70 -19.50
C SER A 88 -16.60 0.49 -20.42
N ALA A 89 -16.82 -0.26 -21.50
CA ALA A 89 -15.91 -0.50 -22.64
C ALA A 89 -14.40 -0.22 -22.36
N GLY A 90 -13.76 -1.05 -21.54
CA GLY A 90 -12.31 -0.99 -21.29
C GLY A 90 -11.84 -0.04 -20.18
N ARG A 91 -12.75 0.58 -19.42
CA ARG A 91 -12.43 1.42 -18.26
C ARG A 91 -13.20 0.98 -17.02
N VAL A 92 -12.52 1.00 -15.87
CA VAL A 92 -13.10 0.71 -14.55
C VAL A 92 -13.23 2.02 -13.80
N HIS A 93 -14.45 2.36 -13.39
CA HIS A 93 -14.69 3.45 -12.44
C HIS A 93 -14.48 2.92 -11.03
N LEU A 94 -13.40 3.38 -10.39
CA LEU A 94 -13.10 3.09 -9.00
C LEU A 94 -13.66 4.23 -8.14
N ARG A 95 -14.47 3.85 -7.15
CA ARG A 95 -14.86 4.77 -6.08
C ARG A 95 -13.61 5.16 -5.28
N GLY A 96 -13.53 6.43 -4.88
CA GLY A 96 -12.50 6.90 -3.97
C GLY A 96 -12.44 6.04 -2.71
N GLU A 97 -11.24 5.64 -2.31
CA GLU A 97 -11.04 4.67 -1.24
C GLU A 97 -9.93 5.10 -0.28
N TRP A 98 -10.19 4.93 1.02
CA TRP A 98 -9.30 5.33 2.11
C TRP A 98 -8.26 4.25 2.45
N VAL A 99 -8.44 3.01 1.98
CA VAL A 99 -7.54 1.88 2.23
C VAL A 99 -6.15 2.17 1.65
N THR A 100 -6.07 2.76 0.45
CA THR A 100 -4.79 3.22 -0.13
C THR A 100 -4.07 4.19 0.83
N MET A 101 -4.78 5.18 1.38
CA MET A 101 -4.20 6.15 2.30
C MET A 101 -3.74 5.48 3.61
N THR A 102 -4.56 4.64 4.22
CA THR A 102 -4.20 3.90 5.43
C THR A 102 -3.00 2.98 5.19
N THR A 103 -2.94 2.32 4.03
CA THR A 103 -1.85 1.40 3.68
C THR A 103 -0.53 2.14 3.49
N ILE A 104 -0.54 3.23 2.71
CA ILE A 104 0.66 4.02 2.45
C ILE A 104 1.19 4.64 3.74
N LEU A 105 0.33 5.26 4.55
CA LEU A 105 0.74 5.87 5.81
C LEU A 105 1.15 4.83 6.85
N GLY A 106 0.44 3.70 6.94
CA GLY A 106 0.81 2.60 7.82
C GLY A 106 2.18 2.02 7.47
N LEU A 107 2.45 1.77 6.18
CA LEU A 107 3.77 1.32 5.74
C LEU A 107 4.85 2.36 6.03
N PHE A 108 4.60 3.64 5.74
CA PHE A 108 5.54 4.71 6.05
C PHE A 108 5.87 4.77 7.55
N THR A 109 4.86 4.76 8.42
CA THR A 109 5.07 4.82 9.87
C THR A 109 5.79 3.58 10.39
N LEU A 110 5.43 2.39 9.90
CA LEU A 110 6.11 1.15 10.31
C LEU A 110 7.58 1.15 9.88
N ASN A 111 7.88 1.48 8.62
CA ASN A 111 9.26 1.53 8.13
C ASN A 111 10.06 2.61 8.89
N PHE A 112 9.46 3.78 9.13
CA PHE A 112 10.09 4.84 9.90
C PHE A 112 10.38 4.44 11.35
N ALA A 113 9.48 3.68 11.99
CA ALA A 113 9.65 3.22 13.36
C ALA A 113 10.68 2.08 13.48
N THR A 114 10.82 1.23 12.46
CA THR A 114 11.75 0.11 12.47
C THR A 114 13.16 0.45 11.96
N GLY A 115 13.31 1.55 11.21
CA GLY A 115 14.58 1.96 10.62
C GLY A 115 14.79 1.37 9.23
#